data_AF-A0A5J9WEA8-F1
#
_entry.id   AF-A0A5J9WEA8-F1
#
_cell.length_a   1.000
_cell.length_b   1.000
_cell.length_c   1.000
_cell.angle_alpha   90.00
_cell.angle_beta   90.00
_cell.angle_gamma   90.00
#
_symmetry.space_group_name_H-M   'P 1'
#
loop_
_entity.id
_entity.type
_entity.pdbx_description
1 polymer ?
#
loop_
_entity_poly.entity_id
_entity_poly.type
_entity_poly.pdbx_seq_one_letter_code
_entity_poly.pdbx_strand_id
1 'polypeptide(L)'
;MNIVPSLLSRRRICQLLQAFRDKQRVKDEKHYTHPDACRYVLNKFQVRDGYCLGYPMPPRGDMILVNTFEEPFGDAYPKGVWTTVRETVRSTIDQIIVSLASFKGNTRFFACTGFFIDFDENVTTVMTSASLVRHPERPMEIVEGLEIKVLLPSKQQVEGTLKHYSLRYNVALISVKNFHALHTVNLDYKTANISSPFVTTRLDHTTRDATLVAVGRCFESGVVMAASGNPVYGSGSLHCRLLFYSSCKITKAGIGGPLVDLDGNFIGMNFYDCHIGNPFMLHVDLCGVLKYLKTKETTYDRGFDVSNIDLDDNGKSVRWPLLKPHWCHPDCLKEDDMPHYERGRIRVGRRKYAYKLGRLTLLK
;
A
#
# COMPACT_ATOMS: atom_id res chain seq x y z
N MET A 1 -18.44 37.92 1.32
CA MET A 1 -18.60 36.89 2.37
C MET A 1 -17.95 35.61 1.89
N ASN A 2 -16.79 35.28 2.47
CA ASN A 2 -16.01 34.09 2.14
C ASN A 2 -16.69 32.87 2.76
N ILE A 3 -17.28 32.00 1.94
CA ILE A 3 -17.69 30.68 2.38
C ILE A 3 -16.47 29.79 2.26
N VAL A 4 -15.75 29.62 3.36
CA VAL A 4 -14.80 28.51 3.56
C VAL A 4 -15.65 27.24 3.57
N PRO A 5 -15.54 26.30 2.61
CA PRO A 5 -16.21 25.02 2.73
C PRO A 5 -15.49 24.25 3.83
N SER A 6 -16.13 24.20 4.99
CA SER A 6 -15.69 23.47 6.17
C SER A 6 -15.30 22.04 5.79
N LEU A 7 -14.09 21.63 6.18
CA LEU A 7 -13.67 20.24 6.36
C LEU A 7 -14.82 19.40 6.92
N LEU A 8 -15.48 18.65 6.05
CA LEU A 8 -16.55 17.73 6.42
C LEU A 8 -15.93 16.59 7.25
N SER A 9 -16.10 16.72 8.56
CA SER A 9 -15.43 15.87 9.56
C SER A 9 -15.60 14.37 9.30
N ARG A 10 -14.50 13.62 9.48
CA ARG A 10 -14.41 12.14 9.48
C ARG A 10 -15.53 11.40 10.22
N ARG A 11 -16.16 12.05 11.21
CA ARG A 11 -17.34 11.52 11.90
C ARG A 11 -18.45 11.15 10.92
N ARG A 12 -18.64 11.93 9.84
CA ARG A 12 -19.73 11.72 8.88
C ARG A 12 -19.53 10.48 8.01
N ILE A 13 -18.28 10.18 7.61
CA ILE A 13 -17.94 8.97 6.83
C ILE A 13 -18.15 7.71 7.68
N CYS A 14 -17.65 7.69 8.93
CA CYS A 14 -17.89 6.57 9.85
C CYS A 14 -19.38 6.41 10.21
N GLN A 15 -20.10 7.51 10.46
CA GLN A 15 -21.55 7.50 10.72
C GLN A 15 -22.35 6.99 9.51
N LEU A 16 -21.92 7.29 8.28
CA LEU A 16 -22.59 6.82 7.06
C LEU A 16 -22.25 5.35 6.73
N LEU A 17 -21.04 4.88 7.03
CA LEU A 17 -20.70 3.45 6.99
C LEU A 17 -21.53 2.65 8.02
N GLN A 18 -21.74 3.22 9.20
CA GLN A 18 -22.54 2.62 10.27
C GLN A 18 -24.04 2.66 9.94
N ALA A 19 -24.55 3.80 9.46
CA ALA A 19 -25.93 3.93 8.99
C ALA A 19 -26.23 3.07 7.74
N PHE A 20 -25.25 2.79 6.88
CA PHE A 20 -25.39 1.85 5.77
C PHE A 20 -25.51 0.41 6.28
N ARG A 21 -24.69 0.01 7.28
CA ARG A 21 -24.83 -1.29 7.96
C ARG A 21 -26.19 -1.43 8.66
N ASP A 22 -26.67 -0.36 9.30
CA ASP A 22 -27.92 -0.38 10.05
C ASP A 22 -29.16 -0.34 9.14
N LYS A 23 -29.11 0.38 8.01
CA LYS A 23 -30.22 0.42 7.02
C LYS A 23 -30.34 -0.85 6.17
N GLN A 24 -29.27 -1.62 5.97
CA GLN A 24 -29.31 -2.87 5.22
C GLN A 24 -29.77 -4.08 6.04
N ARG A 25 -29.87 -3.94 7.37
CA ARG A 25 -30.55 -4.94 8.22
C ARG A 25 -32.07 -5.01 7.98
N VAL A 26 -32.66 -4.05 7.24
CA VAL A 26 -34.11 -3.91 7.11
C VAL A 26 -34.64 -4.07 5.69
N LYS A 27 -33.82 -4.05 4.62
CA LYS A 27 -34.32 -4.27 3.24
C LYS A 27 -33.33 -5.03 2.36
N ASP A 28 -33.79 -6.21 1.95
CA ASP A 28 -33.33 -7.10 0.89
C ASP A 28 -31.92 -7.72 0.99
N GLU A 29 -31.93 -9.06 1.01
CA GLU A 29 -30.79 -9.98 1.09
C GLU A 29 -29.83 -9.86 -0.13
N LYS A 30 -29.01 -8.81 -0.16
CA LYS A 30 -27.73 -8.83 -0.87
C LYS A 30 -26.63 -8.49 0.13
N HIS A 31 -25.98 -9.52 0.65
CA HIS A 31 -24.82 -9.38 1.53
C HIS A 31 -23.64 -8.81 0.73
N TYR A 32 -23.44 -7.50 0.77
CA TYR A 32 -22.19 -6.89 0.29
C TYR A 32 -21.06 -7.25 1.24
N THR A 33 -19.93 -7.74 0.71
CA THR A 33 -18.75 -7.97 1.54
C THR A 33 -18.17 -6.61 2.00
N HIS A 34 -17.37 -6.59 3.08
CA HIS A 34 -16.81 -5.35 3.63
C HIS A 34 -16.05 -4.48 2.59
N PRO A 35 -15.29 -5.05 1.63
CA PRO A 35 -14.68 -4.29 0.53
C PRO A 35 -15.68 -3.64 -0.42
N ASP A 36 -16.78 -4.32 -0.76
CA ASP A 36 -17.81 -3.82 -1.69
C ASP A 36 -18.55 -2.61 -1.11
N ALA A 37 -18.87 -2.66 0.18
CA ALA A 37 -19.48 -1.55 0.89
C ALA A 37 -18.53 -0.33 0.95
N CYS A 38 -17.24 -0.54 1.19
CA CYS A 38 -16.24 0.54 1.17
C CYS A 38 -16.11 1.16 -0.22
N ARG A 39 -16.02 0.33 -1.28
CA ARG A 39 -15.92 0.80 -2.68
C ARG A 39 -17.15 1.57 -3.10
N TYR A 40 -18.35 1.09 -2.76
CA TYR A 40 -19.61 1.77 -3.03
C TYR A 40 -19.70 3.13 -2.32
N VAL A 41 -19.31 3.19 -1.04
CA VAL A 41 -19.33 4.41 -0.24
C VAL A 41 -18.31 5.42 -0.77
N LEU A 42 -17.09 4.99 -1.08
CA LEU A 42 -16.05 5.86 -1.68
C LEU A 42 -16.50 6.42 -3.03
N ASN A 43 -17.07 5.59 -3.91
CA ASN A 43 -17.60 6.04 -5.20
C ASN A 43 -18.77 7.03 -5.03
N LYS A 44 -19.69 6.79 -4.09
CA LYS A 44 -20.82 7.72 -3.82
C LYS A 44 -20.37 9.04 -3.20
N PHE A 45 -19.34 9.04 -2.35
CA PHE A 45 -18.80 10.25 -1.71
C PHE A 45 -18.00 11.11 -2.68
N GLN A 46 -17.11 10.51 -3.48
CA GLN A 46 -16.30 11.25 -4.47
C GLN A 46 -17.18 11.99 -5.50
N VAL A 47 -18.34 11.43 -5.83
CA VAL A 47 -19.25 12.00 -6.84
C VAL A 47 -20.24 13.02 -6.24
N ARG A 48 -20.65 12.88 -4.98
CA ARG A 48 -21.68 13.77 -4.39
C ARG A 48 -21.19 15.15 -3.99
N ASP A 49 -19.92 15.29 -3.64
CA ASP A 49 -19.39 16.57 -3.13
C ASP A 49 -18.67 17.41 -4.21
N GLY A 50 -18.66 16.97 -5.48
CA GLY A 50 -17.98 17.69 -6.57
C GLY A 50 -16.45 17.70 -6.50
N TYR A 51 -15.87 17.06 -5.48
CA TYR A 51 -14.43 16.95 -5.26
C TYR A 51 -13.95 15.55 -5.64
N CYS A 52 -13.32 15.42 -6.82
CA CYS A 52 -12.73 14.16 -7.24
C CYS A 52 -11.32 13.91 -6.68
N LEU A 53 -10.81 14.69 -5.71
CA LEU A 53 -9.48 14.50 -5.09
C LEU A 53 -8.37 14.19 -6.13
N GLY A 54 -8.36 14.92 -7.26
CA GLY A 54 -7.43 14.72 -8.37
C GLY A 54 -7.71 13.56 -9.34
N TYR A 55 -8.78 12.80 -9.14
CA TYR A 55 -9.30 11.85 -10.13
C TYR A 55 -10.11 12.55 -11.23
N PRO A 56 -10.22 11.93 -12.42
CA PRO A 56 -11.10 12.44 -13.47
C PRO A 56 -12.56 12.47 -12.99
N MET A 57 -13.38 13.36 -13.55
CA MET A 57 -14.83 13.34 -13.31
C MET A 57 -15.46 12.14 -14.03
N PRO A 58 -16.50 11.51 -13.44
CA PRO A 58 -17.22 10.44 -14.12
C PRO A 58 -17.94 10.97 -15.36
N PRO A 59 -17.82 10.32 -16.52
CA PRO A 59 -18.62 10.64 -17.70
C PRO A 59 -20.13 10.40 -17.46
N ARG A 60 -20.47 9.41 -16.63
CA ARG A 60 -21.84 8.99 -16.29
C ARG A 60 -21.91 8.47 -14.85
N GLY A 61 -23.07 8.59 -14.22
CA GLY A 61 -23.27 8.27 -12.78
C GLY A 61 -23.33 6.77 -12.44
N ASP A 62 -23.32 5.89 -13.44
CA ASP A 62 -23.32 4.43 -13.34
C ASP A 62 -21.92 3.81 -13.44
N MET A 63 -20.90 4.63 -13.74
CA MET A 63 -19.51 4.18 -13.86
C MET A 63 -18.86 4.00 -12.49
N ILE A 64 -17.82 3.17 -12.45
CA ILE A 64 -17.02 2.91 -11.27
C ILE A 64 -15.59 3.41 -11.49
N LEU A 65 -15.01 4.01 -10.47
CA LEU A 65 -13.60 4.37 -10.49
C LEU A 65 -12.75 3.15 -10.11
N VAL A 66 -11.78 2.81 -10.96
CA VAL A 66 -10.84 1.71 -10.75
C VAL A 66 -9.42 2.22 -10.59
N ASN A 67 -8.51 1.37 -10.10
CA ASN A 67 -7.09 1.68 -9.90
C ASN A 67 -6.86 2.91 -8.99
N THR A 68 -7.72 3.10 -7.99
CA THR A 68 -7.60 4.21 -7.04
C THR A 68 -6.50 3.95 -6.02
N PHE A 69 -6.11 5.00 -5.29
CA PHE A 69 -5.18 4.88 -4.17
C PHE A 69 -5.90 4.50 -2.86
N GLU A 70 -7.24 4.51 -2.86
CA GLU A 70 -8.08 4.25 -1.67
C GLU A 70 -8.77 2.88 -1.71
N GLU A 71 -8.53 2.08 -2.74
CA GLU A 71 -9.11 0.74 -2.84
C GLU A 71 -8.57 -0.11 -1.69
N PRO A 72 -9.41 -0.58 -0.76
CA PRO A 72 -8.95 -1.40 0.35
C PRO A 72 -8.52 -2.78 -0.16
N PHE A 73 -7.59 -3.41 0.55
CA PHE A 73 -7.15 -4.78 0.26
C PHE A 73 -7.20 -5.66 1.51
N GLY A 74 -7.25 -6.97 1.29
CA GLY A 74 -7.30 -7.95 2.39
C GLY A 74 -8.41 -7.65 3.40
N ASP A 75 -8.09 -7.81 4.68
CA ASP A 75 -9.00 -7.63 5.79
C ASP A 75 -8.77 -6.31 6.53
N ALA A 76 -9.86 -5.62 6.84
CA ALA A 76 -9.84 -4.44 7.69
C ALA A 76 -9.67 -4.82 9.16
N TYR A 77 -8.85 -4.07 9.90
CA TYR A 77 -8.65 -4.26 11.33
C TYR A 77 -9.97 -4.11 12.11
N PRO A 78 -10.27 -4.97 13.12
CA PRO A 78 -9.46 -6.07 13.65
C PRO A 78 -9.86 -7.48 13.15
N LYS A 79 -10.50 -7.61 11.98
CA LYS A 79 -11.11 -8.89 11.52
C LYS A 79 -10.19 -9.67 10.57
N GLY A 80 -10.51 -10.95 10.32
CA GLY A 80 -9.82 -11.75 9.30
C GLY A 80 -8.36 -12.05 9.66
N VAL A 81 -7.39 -11.78 8.78
CA VAL A 81 -5.94 -11.98 9.04
C VAL A 81 -5.50 -11.43 10.39
N TRP A 82 -6.08 -10.33 10.85
CA TRP A 82 -5.75 -9.74 12.15
C TRP A 82 -6.02 -10.68 13.33
N THR A 83 -6.96 -11.62 13.23
CA THR A 83 -7.24 -12.57 14.33
C THR A 83 -6.17 -13.66 14.47
N THR A 84 -5.33 -13.86 13.45
CA THR A 84 -4.21 -14.83 13.51
C THR A 84 -2.94 -14.21 14.09
N VAL A 85 -2.91 -12.89 14.26
CA VAL A 85 -1.79 -12.13 14.81
C VAL A 85 -2.03 -11.88 16.31
N ARG A 86 -1.00 -11.96 17.15
CA ARG A 86 -1.14 -11.66 18.59
C ARG A 86 -1.62 -10.22 18.83
N GLU A 87 -2.35 -9.99 19.90
CA GLU A 87 -2.93 -8.67 20.21
C GLU A 87 -1.85 -7.59 20.43
N THR A 88 -0.77 -7.94 21.13
CA THR A 88 0.37 -7.05 21.33
C THR A 88 1.00 -6.62 20.00
N VAL A 89 1.21 -7.57 19.09
CA VAL A 89 1.74 -7.31 17.74
C VAL A 89 0.80 -6.41 16.93
N ARG A 90 -0.49 -6.71 16.96
CA ARG A 90 -1.54 -5.89 16.34
C ARG A 90 -1.51 -4.44 16.82
N SER A 91 -1.39 -4.23 18.13
CA SER A 91 -1.32 -2.90 18.73
C SER A 91 -0.06 -2.15 18.28
N THR A 92 1.10 -2.82 18.29
CA THR A 92 2.35 -2.23 17.80
C THR A 92 2.23 -1.83 16.32
N ILE A 93 1.67 -2.70 15.47
CA ILE A 93 1.47 -2.42 14.05
C ILE A 93 0.58 -1.19 13.84
N ASP A 94 -0.55 -1.08 14.55
CA ASP A 94 -1.44 0.09 14.43
C ASP A 94 -0.76 1.40 14.87
N GLN A 95 0.18 1.33 15.81
CA GLN A 95 0.93 2.48 16.32
C GLN A 95 2.10 2.91 15.41
N ILE A 96 2.64 2.02 14.57
CA ILE A 96 3.71 2.37 13.62
C ILE A 96 3.21 2.77 12.24
N ILE A 97 2.01 2.29 11.84
CA ILE A 97 1.50 2.45 10.47
C ILE A 97 0.87 3.82 10.26
N VAL A 98 1.24 4.47 9.16
CA VAL A 98 0.68 5.75 8.72
C VAL A 98 0.21 5.67 7.27
N SER A 99 -0.59 6.64 6.85
CA SER A 99 -0.87 6.86 5.44
C SER A 99 -0.34 8.22 5.01
N LEU A 100 0.07 8.36 3.76
CA LEU A 100 0.58 9.60 3.20
C LEU A 100 -0.18 9.94 1.93
N ALA A 101 -0.35 11.23 1.68
CA ALA A 101 -0.78 11.72 0.39
C ALA A 101 -0.02 13.00 0.02
N SER A 102 0.28 13.13 -1.27
CA SER A 102 0.90 14.33 -1.83
C SER A 102 -0.12 15.12 -2.64
N PHE A 103 -0.01 16.44 -2.61
CA PHE A 103 -0.96 17.36 -3.22
C PHE A 103 -0.27 18.46 -4.00
N LYS A 104 -0.88 18.87 -5.12
CA LYS A 104 -0.56 20.11 -5.82
C LYS A 104 -1.77 21.03 -5.71
N GLY A 105 -1.70 21.98 -4.77
CA GLY A 105 -2.89 22.73 -4.34
C GLY A 105 -3.96 21.79 -3.78
N ASN A 106 -5.20 21.88 -4.28
CA ASN A 106 -6.30 21.02 -3.83
C ASN A 106 -6.38 19.66 -4.54
N THR A 107 -5.45 19.39 -5.47
CA THR A 107 -5.44 18.18 -6.28
C THR A 107 -4.50 17.16 -5.68
N ARG A 108 -5.03 15.99 -5.28
CA ARG A 108 -4.19 14.89 -4.81
C ARG A 108 -3.41 14.30 -5.98
N PHE A 109 -2.12 14.16 -5.77
CA PHE A 109 -1.19 13.61 -6.72
C PHE A 109 -0.98 12.11 -6.49
N PHE A 110 -0.77 11.71 -5.23
CA PHE A 110 -0.57 10.31 -4.85
C PHE A 110 -1.11 10.05 -3.44
N ALA A 111 -1.44 8.79 -3.13
CA ALA A 111 -1.65 8.34 -1.76
C ALA A 111 -1.14 6.91 -1.57
N CYS A 112 -0.60 6.62 -0.39
CA CYS A 112 -0.01 5.33 -0.06
C CYS A 112 0.14 5.13 1.45
N THR A 113 0.78 4.02 1.83
CA THR A 113 1.12 3.70 3.22
C THR A 113 2.57 4.09 3.51
N GLY A 114 2.87 4.36 4.78
CA GLY A 114 4.23 4.37 5.29
C GLY A 114 4.26 3.87 6.73
N PHE A 115 5.44 3.82 7.33
CA PHE A 115 5.61 3.41 8.73
C PHE A 115 6.78 4.14 9.37
N PHE A 116 6.71 4.32 10.69
CA PHE A 116 7.79 4.97 11.43
C PHE A 116 9.03 4.08 11.50
N ILE A 117 10.20 4.70 11.28
CA ILE A 117 11.50 4.04 11.36
C ILE A 117 12.42 4.78 12.31
N ASP A 118 13.37 4.06 12.89
CA ASP A 118 14.52 4.67 13.55
C ASP A 118 15.57 5.04 12.49
N PHE A 119 15.80 6.34 12.31
CA PHE A 119 16.69 6.84 11.26
C PHE A 119 17.51 8.04 11.73
N ASP A 120 16.85 9.02 12.34
CA ASP A 120 17.44 10.22 12.94
C ASP A 120 16.87 10.36 14.36
N GLU A 121 17.75 10.35 15.36
CA GLU A 121 17.40 10.34 16.78
C GLU A 121 16.52 11.53 17.20
N ASN A 122 16.57 12.63 16.45
CA ASN A 122 15.87 13.87 16.81
C ASN A 122 14.60 14.13 15.97
N VAL A 123 14.33 13.30 14.96
CA VAL A 123 13.25 13.58 14.00
C VAL A 123 12.49 12.30 13.66
N THR A 124 11.20 12.29 14.03
CA THR A 124 10.30 11.20 13.62
C THR A 124 10.29 11.09 12.10
N THR A 125 10.70 9.92 11.61
CA THR A 125 10.89 9.66 10.19
C THR A 125 9.97 8.53 9.76
N VAL A 126 9.28 8.75 8.64
CA VAL A 126 8.42 7.78 7.98
C VAL A 126 9.14 7.25 6.75
N MET A 127 9.26 5.92 6.64
CA MET A 127 9.63 5.27 5.39
C MET A 127 8.38 5.04 4.54
N THR A 128 8.48 5.31 3.25
CA THR A 128 7.42 5.06 2.27
C THR A 128 8.00 4.89 0.87
N SER A 129 7.14 4.76 -0.14
CA SER A 129 7.54 4.71 -1.54
C SER A 129 7.83 6.10 -2.11
N ALA A 130 8.89 6.24 -2.90
CA ALA A 130 9.18 7.46 -3.65
C ALA A 130 8.14 7.79 -4.74
N SER A 131 7.23 6.85 -5.04
CA SER A 131 6.08 7.10 -5.91
C SER A 131 5.18 8.21 -5.38
N LEU A 132 5.25 8.52 -4.08
CA LEU A 132 4.58 9.67 -3.46
C LEU A 132 4.93 11.01 -4.14
N VAL A 133 6.15 11.15 -4.68
CA VAL A 133 6.65 12.40 -5.26
C VAL A 133 7.18 12.25 -6.70
N ARG A 134 7.19 11.04 -7.25
CA ARG A 134 7.76 10.74 -8.57
C ARG A 134 6.93 11.35 -9.70
N HIS A 135 7.60 11.90 -10.72
CA HIS A 135 6.95 12.36 -11.94
C HIS A 135 6.41 11.19 -12.77
N PRO A 136 5.13 11.21 -13.21
CA PRO A 136 4.49 10.06 -13.85
C PRO A 136 5.07 9.74 -15.24
N GLU A 137 5.62 10.73 -15.93
CA GLU A 137 6.15 10.58 -17.30
C GLU A 137 7.68 10.62 -17.35
N ARG A 138 8.33 11.01 -16.25
CA ARG A 138 9.79 11.19 -16.16
C ARG A 138 10.27 10.38 -14.95
N PRO A 139 10.53 9.08 -15.12
CA PRO A 139 10.65 8.16 -14.00
C PRO A 139 11.82 8.48 -13.05
N MET A 140 12.81 9.24 -13.50
CA MET A 140 13.97 9.67 -12.69
C MET A 140 13.86 11.12 -12.20
N GLU A 141 12.67 11.72 -12.24
CA GLU A 141 12.40 13.06 -11.69
C GLU A 141 11.31 13.00 -10.61
N ILE A 142 11.36 13.98 -9.69
CA ILE A 142 10.27 14.26 -8.75
C ILE A 142 9.43 15.45 -9.25
N VAL A 143 8.19 15.55 -8.79
CA VAL A 143 7.39 16.76 -8.96
C VAL A 143 7.70 17.72 -7.80
N GLU A 144 8.22 18.89 -8.12
CA GLU A 144 8.50 19.93 -7.14
C GLU A 144 7.22 20.63 -6.65
N GLY A 145 7.29 21.18 -5.43
CA GLY A 145 6.21 21.97 -4.83
C GLY A 145 4.99 21.15 -4.38
N LEU A 146 5.14 19.84 -4.19
CA LEU A 146 4.10 19.00 -3.61
C LEU A 146 3.99 19.21 -2.10
N GLU A 147 2.78 19.42 -1.60
CA GLU A 147 2.45 19.37 -0.16
C GLU A 147 2.26 17.91 0.24
N ILE A 148 3.00 17.42 1.25
CA ILE A 148 2.88 16.06 1.76
C ILE A 148 2.11 16.10 3.08
N LYS A 149 1.02 15.32 3.17
CA LYS A 149 0.25 15.13 4.39
C LYS A 149 0.44 13.72 4.91
N VAL A 150 0.65 13.60 6.22
CA VAL A 150 0.79 12.33 6.93
C VAL A 150 -0.42 12.15 7.83
N LEU A 151 -1.10 11.02 7.66
CA LEU A 151 -2.17 10.54 8.52
C LEU A 151 -1.59 9.66 9.63
N LEU A 152 -1.51 10.22 10.84
CA LEU A 152 -0.97 9.53 12.02
C LEU A 152 -1.88 8.38 12.49
N PRO A 153 -1.38 7.47 13.38
CA PRO A 153 -2.19 6.43 14.01
C PRO A 153 -3.46 6.96 14.67
N SER A 154 -3.34 8.09 15.39
CA SER A 154 -4.43 8.87 16.00
C SER A 154 -5.44 9.44 15.00
N LYS A 155 -5.19 9.23 13.71
CA LYS A 155 -5.86 9.80 12.55
C LYS A 155 -5.61 11.29 12.39
N GLN A 156 -4.92 11.99 13.28
CA GLN A 156 -4.58 13.39 13.01
C GLN A 156 -3.78 13.52 11.70
N GLN A 157 -4.11 14.52 10.88
CA GLN A 157 -3.31 14.88 9.72
C GLN A 157 -2.29 15.93 10.12
N VAL A 158 -1.04 15.72 9.71
CA VAL A 158 0.08 16.62 9.94
C VAL A 158 0.87 16.80 8.64
N GLU A 159 1.67 17.85 8.57
CA GLU A 159 2.56 18.09 7.44
C GLU A 159 3.77 17.14 7.51
N GLY A 160 4.13 16.58 6.36
CA GLY A 160 5.37 15.82 6.17
C GLY A 160 6.32 16.60 5.26
N THR A 161 7.63 16.48 5.51
CA THR A 161 8.66 17.06 4.65
C THR A 161 9.51 15.94 4.04
N LEU A 162 9.69 15.97 2.71
CA LEU A 162 10.59 15.04 2.03
C LEU A 162 12.05 15.33 2.45
N LYS A 163 12.70 14.36 3.10
CA LYS A 163 14.07 14.51 3.61
C LYS A 163 15.11 13.84 2.71
N HIS A 164 14.87 12.58 2.35
CA HIS A 164 15.72 11.79 1.46
C HIS A 164 14.84 10.94 0.54
N TYR A 165 15.35 10.59 -0.63
CA TYR A 165 14.68 9.64 -1.51
C TYR A 165 15.67 8.97 -2.46
N SER A 166 15.28 7.80 -2.95
CA SER A 166 15.89 7.14 -4.10
C SER A 166 14.80 6.76 -5.08
N LEU A 167 14.81 7.37 -6.27
CA LEU A 167 13.92 6.98 -7.37
C LEU A 167 14.28 5.62 -7.96
N ARG A 168 15.54 5.20 -7.84
CA ARG A 168 16.00 3.87 -8.27
C ARG A 168 15.36 2.77 -7.42
N TYR A 169 15.49 2.86 -6.10
CA TYR A 169 14.94 1.88 -5.15
C TYR A 169 13.47 2.15 -4.78
N ASN A 170 12.93 3.28 -5.25
CA ASN A 170 11.57 3.74 -4.97
C ASN A 170 11.27 3.87 -3.48
N VAL A 171 12.26 4.34 -2.71
CA VAL A 171 12.17 4.59 -1.27
C VAL A 171 12.22 6.10 -1.01
N ALA A 172 11.37 6.61 -0.14
CA ALA A 172 11.40 7.99 0.34
C ALA A 172 11.28 8.04 1.86
N LEU A 173 11.97 9.02 2.45
CA LEU A 173 11.95 9.31 3.88
C LEU A 173 11.29 10.67 4.10
N ILE A 174 10.21 10.66 4.88
CA ILE A 174 9.42 11.83 5.21
C ILE A 174 9.61 12.15 6.69
N SER A 175 10.09 13.35 7.01
CA SER A 175 10.13 13.81 8.40
C SER A 175 8.79 14.39 8.84
N VAL A 176 8.40 14.10 10.07
CA VAL A 176 7.22 14.67 10.73
C VAL A 176 7.68 15.49 11.93
N LYS A 177 7.44 16.81 11.90
CA LYS A 177 7.83 17.72 12.98
C LYS A 177 6.82 17.65 14.14
N ASN A 178 7.28 17.96 15.35
CA ASN A 178 6.45 18.09 16.56
C ASN A 178 5.60 16.84 16.88
N PHE A 179 6.09 15.67 16.49
CA PHE A 179 5.48 14.39 16.79
C PHE A 179 6.56 13.40 17.19
N HIS A 180 6.29 12.59 18.21
CA HIS A 180 7.17 11.51 18.66
C HIS A 180 6.44 10.18 18.50
N ALA A 181 6.98 9.32 17.64
CA ALA A 181 6.46 7.97 17.49
C ALA A 181 6.78 7.14 18.74
N LEU A 182 5.78 6.49 19.33
CA LEU A 182 5.96 5.60 20.48
C LEU A 182 6.71 4.31 20.12
N HIS A 183 6.52 3.87 18.87
CA HIS A 183 7.16 2.70 18.31
C HIS A 183 7.72 3.02 16.93
N THR A 184 8.86 2.44 16.61
CA THR A 184 9.52 2.56 15.32
C THR A 184 10.04 1.19 14.90
N VAL A 185 10.17 0.98 13.59
CA VAL A 185 10.91 -0.16 13.06
C VAL A 185 12.39 0.14 13.16
N ASN A 186 13.14 -0.69 13.87
CA ASN A 186 14.60 -0.61 13.89
C ASN A 186 15.16 -1.19 12.59
N LEU A 187 15.90 -0.37 11.85
CA LEU A 187 16.54 -0.72 10.59
C LEU A 187 18.08 -0.71 10.70
N ASP A 188 18.62 -0.95 11.89
CA ASP A 188 20.05 -1.16 12.10
C ASP A 188 20.47 -2.57 11.63
N TYR A 189 21.39 -2.60 10.67
CA TYR A 189 22.00 -3.81 10.13
C TYR A 189 22.57 -4.74 11.22
N LYS A 190 23.03 -4.19 12.36
CA LYS A 190 23.55 -4.96 13.50
C LYS A 190 22.47 -5.68 14.30
N THR A 191 21.22 -5.22 14.19
CA THR A 191 20.06 -5.75 14.93
C THR A 191 19.15 -6.62 14.07
N ALA A 192 19.50 -6.84 12.79
CA ALA A 192 18.83 -7.81 11.95
C ALA A 192 18.87 -9.17 12.67
N ASN A 193 17.71 -9.61 13.16
CA ASN A 193 17.58 -10.81 13.98
C ASN A 193 18.02 -12.02 13.12
N ILE A 194 19.27 -12.48 13.29
CA ILE A 194 19.88 -13.55 12.47
C ILE A 194 19.06 -14.85 12.52
N SER A 195 18.20 -14.99 13.53
CA SER A 195 17.23 -16.06 13.71
C SER A 195 16.00 -16.00 12.79
N SER A 196 15.72 -14.87 12.13
CA SER A 196 14.64 -14.82 11.13
C SER A 196 15.12 -15.45 9.82
N PRO A 197 14.37 -16.41 9.25
CA PRO A 197 14.76 -17.11 8.03
C PRO A 197 14.83 -16.17 6.81
N PHE A 198 14.37 -14.91 6.94
CA PHE A 198 14.42 -13.87 5.92
C PHE A 198 15.63 -12.93 6.00
N VAL A 199 16.55 -13.12 6.97
CA VAL A 199 17.74 -12.26 7.14
C VAL A 199 18.87 -12.64 6.20
N THR A 200 18.94 -13.91 5.77
CA THR A 200 19.90 -14.31 4.74
C THR A 200 19.27 -14.12 3.37
N THR A 201 20.08 -13.75 2.38
CA THR A 201 19.69 -13.35 1.01
C THR A 201 19.05 -14.48 0.19
N ARG A 202 18.54 -15.54 0.84
CA ARG A 202 18.05 -16.75 0.23
C ARG A 202 16.70 -17.08 0.85
N LEU A 203 15.66 -16.90 0.05
CA LEU A 203 14.47 -17.72 0.23
C LEU A 203 14.86 -19.17 -0.04
N ASP A 204 15.12 -19.92 1.01
CA ASP A 204 15.32 -21.36 0.93
C ASP A 204 13.98 -22.11 1.09
N HIS A 205 14.01 -23.43 1.09
CA HIS A 205 12.80 -24.24 1.21
C HIS A 205 12.04 -24.03 2.52
N THR A 206 12.71 -23.62 3.60
CA THR A 206 12.08 -23.38 4.92
C THR A 206 11.30 -22.06 4.94
N THR A 207 11.73 -21.07 4.16
CA THR A 207 11.02 -19.78 4.02
C THR A 207 9.70 -19.87 3.26
N ARG A 208 9.44 -20.95 2.51
CA ARG A 208 8.23 -21.07 1.67
C ARG A 208 6.95 -21.20 2.48
N ASP A 209 7.02 -21.84 3.64
CA ASP A 209 5.86 -22.06 4.50
C ASP A 209 5.61 -20.90 5.46
N ALA A 210 6.50 -19.90 5.48
CA ALA A 210 6.34 -18.72 6.29
C ALA A 210 5.12 -17.91 5.83
N THR A 211 4.32 -17.47 6.80
CA THR A 211 3.19 -16.58 6.56
C THR A 211 3.66 -15.14 6.71
N LEU A 212 3.56 -14.41 5.61
CA LEU A 212 3.79 -12.97 5.53
C LEU A 212 2.47 -12.22 5.63
N VAL A 213 2.51 -11.02 6.18
CA VAL A 213 1.38 -10.12 6.34
C VAL A 213 1.77 -8.75 5.79
N ALA A 214 1.19 -8.38 4.65
CA ALA A 214 1.34 -7.05 4.08
C ALA A 214 0.34 -6.11 4.75
N VAL A 215 0.81 -5.00 5.32
CA VAL A 215 -0.02 -4.04 6.06
C VAL A 215 -0.13 -2.72 5.30
N GLY A 216 -1.32 -2.13 5.33
CA GLY A 216 -1.63 -0.84 4.71
C GLY A 216 -2.52 0.04 5.59
N ARG A 217 -2.55 1.33 5.28
CA ARG A 217 -3.51 2.30 5.84
C ARG A 217 -4.01 3.22 4.71
N CYS A 218 -5.33 3.33 4.57
CA CYS A 218 -5.96 4.27 3.62
C CYS A 218 -5.85 5.71 4.13
N PHE A 219 -5.66 6.68 3.22
CA PHE A 219 -5.46 8.08 3.61
C PHE A 219 -6.78 8.77 3.99
N GLU A 220 -7.85 8.54 3.23
CA GLU A 220 -9.13 9.22 3.50
C GLU A 220 -9.87 8.60 4.69
N SER A 221 -9.95 7.26 4.71
CA SER A 221 -10.71 6.54 5.74
C SER A 221 -9.91 6.31 7.03
N GLY A 222 -8.58 6.28 6.95
CA GLY A 222 -7.70 5.87 8.05
C GLY A 222 -7.88 4.42 8.48
N VAL A 223 -8.52 3.58 7.66
CA VAL A 223 -8.67 2.15 7.93
C VAL A 223 -7.33 1.48 7.74
N VAL A 224 -6.93 0.70 8.76
CA VAL A 224 -5.79 -0.21 8.69
C VAL A 224 -6.25 -1.55 8.13
N MET A 225 -5.46 -2.10 7.22
CA MET A 225 -5.78 -3.30 6.45
C MET A 225 -4.58 -4.21 6.32
N ALA A 226 -4.84 -5.52 6.21
CA ALA A 226 -3.78 -6.51 6.04
C ALA A 226 -4.21 -7.63 5.11
N ALA A 227 -3.27 -8.13 4.31
CA ALA A 227 -3.42 -9.36 3.55
C ALA A 227 -2.27 -10.31 3.91
N SER A 228 -2.60 -11.57 4.16
CA SER A 228 -1.60 -12.61 4.34
C SER A 228 -1.25 -13.29 3.03
N GLY A 229 -0.07 -13.89 2.99
CA GLY A 229 0.42 -14.68 1.88
C GLY A 229 1.71 -15.39 2.26
N ASN A 230 2.33 -16.01 1.26
CA ASN A 230 3.61 -16.68 1.37
C ASN A 230 4.57 -16.08 0.36
N PRO A 231 5.88 -16.19 0.58
CA PRO A 231 6.82 -15.82 -0.45
C PRO A 231 6.65 -16.68 -1.72
N VAL A 232 6.88 -16.07 -2.88
CA VAL A 232 6.79 -16.76 -4.18
C VAL A 232 8.06 -16.52 -5.00
N TYR A 233 8.50 -17.55 -5.72
CA TYR A 233 9.57 -17.40 -6.70
C TYR A 233 8.99 -16.83 -7.98
N GLY A 234 9.56 -15.73 -8.44
CA GLY A 234 9.17 -15.10 -9.68
C GLY A 234 9.99 -13.85 -9.94
N SER A 235 9.96 -13.40 -11.18
CA SER A 235 10.32 -12.05 -11.57
C SER A 235 9.03 -11.34 -11.99
N GLY A 236 8.94 -10.06 -11.67
CA GLY A 236 7.83 -9.21 -12.05
C GLY A 236 8.16 -8.24 -13.15
N SER A 237 7.18 -7.40 -13.48
CA SER A 237 7.34 -6.36 -14.49
C SER A 237 8.26 -5.23 -14.03
N LEU A 238 8.63 -5.22 -12.74
CA LEU A 238 9.49 -4.23 -12.13
C LEU A 238 10.97 -4.57 -12.36
N HIS A 239 11.70 -3.60 -12.91
CA HIS A 239 13.11 -3.73 -13.29
C HIS A 239 14.10 -3.58 -12.11
N CYS A 240 13.70 -3.98 -10.89
CA CYS A 240 14.56 -3.90 -9.70
C CYS A 240 14.94 -5.30 -9.21
N ARG A 241 16.23 -5.66 -9.35
CA ARG A 241 16.79 -6.96 -8.96
C ARG A 241 16.74 -7.26 -7.45
N LEU A 242 16.48 -6.26 -6.61
CA LEU A 242 16.36 -6.41 -5.16
C LEU A 242 14.94 -6.80 -4.71
N LEU A 243 14.00 -6.92 -5.65
CA LEU A 243 12.61 -7.26 -5.33
C LEU A 243 12.40 -8.75 -5.19
N PHE A 244 11.73 -9.09 -4.10
CA PHE A 244 11.13 -10.38 -3.84
C PHE A 244 9.62 -10.27 -4.03
N TYR A 245 8.92 -11.40 -4.04
CA TYR A 245 7.50 -11.44 -4.32
C TYR A 245 6.78 -12.28 -3.26
N SER A 246 5.57 -11.86 -2.92
CA SER A 246 4.67 -12.64 -2.06
C SER A 246 3.31 -12.81 -2.71
N SER A 247 2.57 -13.82 -2.29
CA SER A 247 1.17 -14.02 -2.69
C SER A 247 0.19 -13.09 -1.95
N CYS A 248 0.69 -12.14 -1.14
CA CYS A 248 -0.14 -11.16 -0.46
C CYS A 248 -0.91 -10.33 -1.48
N LYS A 249 -2.24 -10.34 -1.41
CA LYS A 249 -3.09 -9.60 -2.34
C LYS A 249 -3.29 -8.17 -1.84
N ILE A 250 -2.46 -7.26 -2.32
CA ILE A 250 -2.56 -5.83 -2.00
C ILE A 250 -3.12 -5.02 -3.18
N THR A 251 -3.61 -3.82 -2.88
CA THR A 251 -3.88 -2.76 -3.85
C THR A 251 -2.78 -1.70 -3.76
N LYS A 252 -2.89 -0.63 -4.54
CA LYS A 252 -1.99 0.53 -4.44
C LYS A 252 -1.96 1.16 -3.04
N ALA A 253 -3.03 1.01 -2.28
CA ALA A 253 -3.09 1.54 -0.93
C ALA A 253 -2.01 0.91 -0.02
N GLY A 254 -1.53 -0.30 -0.35
CA GLY A 254 -0.45 -0.99 0.39
C GLY A 254 0.97 -0.56 0.00
N ILE A 255 1.15 0.24 -1.05
CA ILE A 255 2.47 0.73 -1.48
C ILE A 255 3.16 1.46 -0.32
N GLY A 256 4.43 1.15 -0.08
CA GLY A 256 5.24 1.76 0.99
C GLY A 256 4.92 1.25 2.39
N GLY A 257 3.94 0.35 2.54
CA GLY A 257 3.61 -0.27 3.82
C GLY A 257 4.60 -1.37 4.22
N PRO A 258 4.64 -1.75 5.51
CA PRO A 258 5.50 -2.81 5.99
C PRO A 258 4.95 -4.19 5.63
N LEU A 259 5.87 -5.12 5.43
CA LEU A 259 5.64 -6.56 5.35
C LEU A 259 6.22 -7.18 6.62
N VAL A 260 5.40 -7.93 7.35
CA VAL A 260 5.77 -8.55 8.63
C VAL A 260 5.44 -10.04 8.62
N ASP A 261 5.99 -10.81 9.55
CA ASP A 261 5.49 -12.15 9.86
C ASP A 261 4.38 -12.12 10.93
N LEU A 262 3.85 -13.29 11.31
CA LEU A 262 2.78 -13.41 12.31
C LEU A 262 3.22 -13.01 13.73
N ASP A 263 4.52 -13.02 14.02
CA ASP A 263 5.10 -12.57 15.28
C ASP A 263 5.38 -11.07 15.28
N GLY A 264 5.16 -10.38 14.15
CA GLY A 264 5.38 -8.95 14.00
C GLY A 264 6.81 -8.56 13.66
N ASN A 265 7.67 -9.53 13.34
CA ASN A 265 9.02 -9.23 12.88
C ASN A 265 8.94 -8.55 11.52
N PHE A 266 9.69 -7.46 11.35
CA PHE A 266 9.74 -6.73 10.10
C PHE A 266 10.53 -7.51 9.04
N ILE A 267 9.89 -7.79 7.92
CA ILE A 267 10.47 -8.55 6.79
C ILE A 267 10.90 -7.60 5.67
N GLY A 268 10.14 -6.54 5.42
CA GLY A 268 10.43 -5.63 4.31
C GLY A 268 9.37 -4.57 4.05
N MET A 269 9.45 -3.91 2.90
CA MET A 269 8.50 -2.88 2.46
C MET A 269 7.78 -3.30 1.17
N ASN A 270 6.46 -3.15 1.17
CA ASN A 270 5.57 -3.50 0.06
C ASN A 270 5.66 -2.50 -1.09
N PHE A 271 5.65 -3.04 -2.30
CA PHE A 271 5.37 -2.33 -3.55
C PHE A 271 4.17 -2.97 -4.23
N TYR A 272 3.78 -2.44 -5.38
CA TYR A 272 2.61 -2.90 -6.13
C TYR A 272 2.97 -3.18 -7.58
N ASP A 273 2.50 -4.32 -8.08
CA ASP A 273 2.55 -4.72 -9.48
C ASP A 273 1.15 -5.24 -9.85
N CYS A 274 0.56 -4.75 -10.93
CA CYS A 274 -0.82 -5.09 -11.30
C CYS A 274 -0.99 -6.52 -11.82
N HIS A 275 0.10 -7.23 -12.12
CA HIS A 275 0.07 -8.61 -12.59
C HIS A 275 0.35 -9.60 -11.46
N ILE A 276 1.28 -9.27 -10.56
CA ILE A 276 1.78 -10.20 -9.52
C ILE A 276 1.22 -9.89 -8.14
N GLY A 277 0.79 -8.65 -7.88
CA GLY A 277 0.19 -8.23 -6.61
C GLY A 277 1.18 -7.53 -5.70
N ASN A 278 2.06 -8.29 -5.03
CA ASN A 278 2.96 -7.76 -4.00
C ASN A 278 4.43 -8.15 -4.26
N PRO A 279 5.16 -7.30 -5.00
CA PRO A 279 6.60 -7.18 -4.88
C PRO A 279 6.97 -6.51 -3.56
N PHE A 280 8.10 -6.87 -2.95
CA PHE A 280 8.61 -6.23 -1.75
C PHE A 280 10.15 -6.20 -1.74
N MET A 281 10.72 -5.26 -0.98
CA MET A 281 12.16 -5.21 -0.72
C MET A 281 12.44 -5.67 0.71
N LEU A 282 13.40 -6.58 0.88
CA LEU A 282 13.77 -7.12 2.18
C LEU A 282 14.37 -6.06 3.10
N HIS A 283 14.21 -6.27 4.40
CA HIS A 283 14.83 -5.50 5.47
C HIS A 283 16.33 -5.23 5.22
N VAL A 284 17.10 -6.27 4.89
CA VAL A 284 18.55 -6.18 4.67
C VAL A 284 18.92 -5.26 3.50
N ASP A 285 18.11 -5.25 2.45
CA ASP A 285 18.30 -4.38 1.29
C ASP A 285 17.89 -2.93 1.63
N LEU A 286 16.81 -2.75 2.40
CA LEU A 286 16.40 -1.45 2.93
C LEU A 286 17.48 -0.84 3.84
N CYS A 287 18.15 -1.60 4.70
CA CYS A 287 19.29 -1.12 5.49
C CYS A 287 20.40 -0.56 4.59
N GLY A 288 20.72 -1.26 3.49
CA GLY A 288 21.68 -0.82 2.49
C GLY A 288 21.28 0.48 1.80
N VAL A 289 20.01 0.57 1.39
CA VAL A 289 19.43 1.80 0.82
C VAL A 289 19.48 2.96 1.81
N LEU A 290 19.15 2.72 3.08
CA LEU A 290 19.22 3.76 4.12
C LEU A 290 20.65 4.25 4.36
N LYS A 291 21.63 3.34 4.39
CA LYS A 291 23.04 3.73 4.50
C LYS A 291 23.45 4.61 3.32
N TYR A 292 23.06 4.25 2.10
CA TYR A 292 23.27 5.08 0.92
C TYR A 292 22.61 6.46 1.05
N LEU A 293 21.36 6.54 1.51
CA LEU A 293 20.66 7.81 1.70
C LEU A 293 21.32 8.69 2.78
N LYS A 294 21.95 8.09 3.80
CA LYS A 294 22.70 8.80 4.86
C LYS A 294 24.04 9.32 4.36
N THR A 295 24.86 8.48 3.72
CA THR A 295 26.25 8.84 3.40
C THR A 295 26.40 9.47 2.03
N LYS A 296 25.52 9.15 1.08
CA LYS A 296 25.64 9.49 -0.36
C LYS A 296 26.94 9.01 -1.02
N GLU A 297 27.71 8.14 -0.37
CA GLU A 297 29.08 7.79 -0.79
C GLU A 297 29.14 6.71 -1.88
N THR A 298 28.17 5.79 -1.98
CA THR A 298 28.16 4.72 -2.99
C THR A 298 26.76 4.23 -3.33
N THR A 299 26.47 3.89 -4.58
CA THR A 299 25.27 3.09 -4.89
C THR A 299 25.35 1.77 -4.11
N TYR A 300 24.29 1.40 -3.38
CA TYR A 300 24.24 0.09 -2.73
C TYR A 300 24.40 -1.01 -3.79
N ASP A 301 25.56 -1.68 -3.77
CA ASP A 301 25.91 -2.75 -4.69
C ASP A 301 26.05 -4.03 -3.88
N ARG A 302 25.22 -5.03 -4.19
CA ARG A 302 25.25 -6.35 -3.57
C ARG A 302 26.16 -7.32 -4.35
N GLY A 303 26.99 -6.80 -5.27
CA GLY A 303 27.84 -7.62 -6.14
C GLY A 303 27.11 -8.17 -7.37
N PHE A 304 26.05 -7.50 -7.84
CA PHE A 304 25.54 -7.74 -9.18
C PHE A 304 26.33 -6.86 -10.14
N ASP A 305 26.81 -7.35 -11.29
CA ASP A 305 27.52 -6.53 -12.28
C ASP A 305 26.62 -5.35 -12.72
N VAL A 306 26.95 -4.12 -12.29
CA VAL A 306 26.16 -2.88 -12.50
C VAL A 306 26.87 -1.88 -13.42
N SER A 307 27.49 -2.36 -14.50
CA SER A 307 28.16 -1.49 -15.47
C SER A 307 27.22 -0.55 -16.26
N ASN A 308 25.90 -0.55 -16.01
CA ASN A 308 24.94 0.41 -16.59
C ASN A 308 23.87 0.84 -15.56
N ILE A 309 24.19 1.88 -14.79
CA ILE A 309 23.54 2.24 -13.52
C ILE A 309 22.13 2.86 -13.66
N ASP A 310 21.79 3.37 -14.85
CA ASP A 310 20.47 3.92 -15.17
C ASP A 310 19.57 2.93 -15.91
N LEU A 311 20.02 1.71 -16.14
CA LEU A 311 19.45 0.81 -17.12
C LEU A 311 19.20 -0.58 -16.52
N ASP A 312 18.11 -1.23 -16.94
CA ASP A 312 17.92 -2.67 -16.80
C ASP A 312 18.93 -3.42 -17.67
N ASP A 313 18.89 -4.76 -17.61
CA ASP A 313 19.78 -5.67 -18.35
C ASP A 313 19.74 -5.45 -19.88
N ASN A 314 18.76 -4.69 -20.38
CA ASN A 314 18.57 -4.33 -21.79
C ASN A 314 18.86 -2.85 -22.10
N GLY A 315 19.42 -2.08 -21.17
CA GLY A 315 19.70 -0.68 -21.43
C GLY A 315 18.51 0.29 -21.18
N LYS A 316 17.50 -0.07 -20.34
CA LYS A 316 16.28 0.76 -20.13
C LYS A 316 16.08 1.23 -18.69
N SER A 317 15.67 2.49 -18.51
CA SER A 317 15.38 3.10 -17.20
C SER A 317 14.50 2.24 -16.27
N VAL A 318 14.90 2.09 -15.00
CA VAL A 318 14.12 1.39 -13.96
C VAL A 318 12.74 2.02 -13.83
N ARG A 319 11.68 1.25 -14.14
CA ARG A 319 10.29 1.74 -14.11
C ARG A 319 9.54 1.17 -12.91
N TRP A 320 8.71 2.03 -12.33
CA TRP A 320 7.73 1.70 -11.29
C TRP A 320 6.33 2.04 -11.82
N PRO A 321 5.85 1.37 -12.88
CA PRO A 321 4.61 1.72 -13.55
C PRO A 321 3.43 1.52 -12.59
N LEU A 322 2.51 2.48 -12.61
CA LEU A 322 1.23 2.39 -11.90
C LEU A 322 0.11 2.70 -12.88
N LEU A 323 -0.91 1.84 -12.94
CA LEU A 323 -2.08 2.06 -13.79
C LEU A 323 -2.74 3.40 -13.44
N LYS A 324 -3.17 4.20 -14.41
CA LYS A 324 -3.87 5.46 -14.07
C LYS A 324 -5.30 5.15 -13.58
N PRO A 325 -5.78 5.82 -12.53
CA PRO A 325 -7.19 5.76 -12.14
C PRO A 325 -8.07 6.21 -13.31
N HIS A 326 -9.12 5.45 -13.61
CA HIS A 326 -10.04 5.78 -14.68
C HIS A 326 -11.45 5.26 -14.36
N TRP A 327 -12.44 5.81 -15.04
CA TRP A 327 -13.82 5.37 -14.95
C TRP A 327 -14.08 4.27 -15.97
N CYS A 328 -14.63 3.15 -15.54
CA CYS A 328 -15.09 2.09 -16.42
C CYS A 328 -16.55 1.75 -16.12
N HIS A 329 -17.28 1.27 -17.14
CA HIS A 329 -18.57 0.63 -16.90
C HIS A 329 -18.34 -0.69 -16.17
N PRO A 330 -19.18 -1.09 -15.20
CA PRO A 330 -19.03 -2.37 -14.50
C PRO A 330 -18.89 -3.58 -15.44
N ASP A 331 -19.63 -3.58 -16.55
CA ASP A 331 -19.57 -4.66 -17.55
C ASP A 331 -18.26 -4.69 -18.37
N CYS A 332 -17.47 -3.62 -18.34
CA CYS A 332 -16.20 -3.52 -19.04
C CYS A 332 -15.00 -3.88 -18.16
N LEU A 333 -15.21 -4.26 -16.90
CA LEU A 333 -14.14 -4.73 -16.03
C LEU A 333 -13.50 -5.99 -16.63
N LYS A 334 -12.29 -5.87 -17.15
CA LYS A 334 -11.51 -7.03 -17.62
C LYS A 334 -10.97 -7.80 -16.40
N GLU A 335 -10.65 -9.08 -16.58
CA GLU A 335 -10.08 -9.91 -15.49
C GLU A 335 -8.84 -9.29 -14.83
N ASP A 336 -8.06 -8.48 -15.57
CA ASP A 336 -6.91 -7.74 -15.05
C ASP A 336 -7.25 -6.45 -14.29
N ASP A 337 -8.42 -5.86 -14.56
CA ASP A 337 -8.96 -4.68 -13.87
C ASP A 337 -9.74 -5.06 -12.58
N MET A 338 -9.99 -6.37 -12.40
CA MET A 338 -10.71 -6.91 -11.26
C MET A 338 -9.75 -7.15 -10.07
N PRO A 339 -10.08 -6.72 -8.84
CA PRO A 339 -9.25 -7.02 -7.68
C PRO A 339 -9.00 -8.53 -7.53
N HIS A 340 -7.79 -8.94 -7.15
CA HIS A 340 -7.38 -10.35 -7.11
C HIS A 340 -8.20 -11.27 -6.18
N TYR A 341 -9.03 -10.73 -5.27
CA TYR A 341 -9.99 -11.54 -4.49
C TYR A 341 -11.19 -12.00 -5.33
N GLU A 342 -11.50 -11.31 -6.43
CA GLU A 342 -12.47 -11.73 -7.45
C GLU A 342 -11.85 -12.69 -8.48
N ARG A 343 -10.57 -13.04 -8.35
CA ARG A 343 -9.85 -13.98 -9.24
C ARG A 343 -9.67 -15.38 -8.63
N GLY A 344 -10.53 -15.79 -7.71
CA GLY A 344 -10.41 -17.07 -7.01
C GLY A 344 -11.12 -18.22 -7.71
N ARG A 345 -10.39 -19.27 -8.11
CA ARG A 345 -10.98 -20.60 -8.36
C ARG A 345 -10.89 -21.43 -7.07
N ILE A 346 -12.02 -21.80 -6.49
CA ILE A 346 -12.12 -22.58 -5.25
C ILE A 346 -12.55 -24.00 -5.62
N ARG A 347 -11.94 -25.03 -5.04
CA ARG A 347 -12.35 -26.42 -5.27
C ARG A 347 -12.90 -27.02 -3.97
N VAL A 348 -14.14 -27.52 -4.02
CA VAL A 348 -14.79 -28.22 -2.90
C VAL A 348 -15.20 -29.61 -3.39
N GLY A 349 -14.46 -30.64 -2.95
CA GLY A 349 -14.61 -32.01 -3.45
C GLY A 349 -14.28 -32.15 -4.94
N ARG A 350 -15.20 -32.71 -5.74
CA ARG A 350 -15.09 -32.83 -7.20
C ARG A 350 -15.55 -31.56 -7.94
N ARG A 351 -16.15 -30.60 -7.26
CA ARG A 351 -16.71 -29.39 -7.86
C ARG A 351 -15.71 -28.24 -7.82
N LYS A 352 -15.57 -27.54 -8.94
CA LYS A 352 -14.76 -26.33 -9.07
C LYS A 352 -15.71 -25.13 -9.04
N TYR A 353 -15.32 -24.04 -8.40
CA TYR A 353 -16.07 -22.81 -8.28
C TYR A 353 -15.17 -21.66 -8.71
N ALA A 354 -15.72 -20.61 -9.29
CA ALA A 354 -15.03 -19.35 -9.54
C ALA A 354 -15.78 -18.23 -8.86
N TYR A 355 -15.06 -17.36 -8.16
CA TYR A 355 -15.57 -16.06 -7.78
C TYR A 355 -15.54 -15.16 -9.03
N LYS A 356 -16.66 -14.54 -9.38
CA LYS A 356 -16.74 -13.57 -10.48
C LYS A 356 -17.70 -12.45 -10.05
N LEU A 357 -17.23 -11.21 -10.02
CA LEU A 357 -18.03 -10.02 -9.67
C LEU A 357 -18.78 -10.20 -8.33
N GLY A 358 -18.06 -10.61 -7.28
CA GLY A 358 -18.66 -10.90 -5.96
C GLY A 358 -19.60 -12.11 -5.88
N ARG A 359 -19.74 -12.94 -6.94
CA ARG A 359 -20.58 -14.14 -6.94
C ARG A 359 -19.78 -15.42 -7.09
N LEU A 360 -20.08 -16.42 -6.24
CA LEU A 360 -19.54 -17.77 -6.37
C LEU A 360 -20.32 -18.53 -7.45
N THR A 361 -19.65 -18.86 -8.55
CA THR A 361 -20.23 -19.58 -9.70
C THR A 361 -19.64 -20.99 -9.75
N LEU A 362 -20.49 -22.02 -9.88
CA LEU A 362 -20.02 -23.40 -10.11
C LEU A 362 -19.44 -23.50 -11.52
N LEU A 363 -18.17 -23.89 -11.62
CA LEU A 363 -17.51 -24.20 -12.89
C LEU A 363 -17.96 -25.61 -13.32
N LYS A 364 -18.51 -25.71 -14.53
CA LYS A 364 -18.88 -26.99 -15.15
C LYS A 364 -17.63 -27.81 -15.47
#